data_AF-A0A0F2PGT0-F1
#
_entry.id   AF-A0A0F2PGT0-F1
#
_cell.length_a   1.000
_cell.length_b   1.000
_cell.length_c   1.000
_cell.angle_alpha   90.00
_cell.angle_beta   90.00
_cell.angle_gamma   90.00
#
_symmetry.space_group_name_H-M   'P 1'
#
loop_
_entity.id
_entity.type
_entity.pdbx_description
1 polymer ?
#
loop_
_entity_poly.entity_id
_entity_poly.type
_entity_poly.pdbx_seq_one_letter_code
_entity_poly.pdbx_strand_id
1 'polypeptide(L)'
;MNETLVKYFKSLGYVVDIVDGTDHQKYIVIRDYNIKIGSFTGRKCDVGILWVNTTPYVAPPAIHTNPALVTMGQKNTQASGIGTGWQYWSRILRGKPCPQAMMAHISTIFSEV
;
A
#
# COMPACT_ATOMS: atom_id res chain seq x y z
N MET A 1 -4.04 -3.46 15.84
CA MET A 1 -4.56 -2.89 14.57
C MET A 1 -3.87 -3.49 13.35
N ASN A 2 -2.54 -3.41 13.24
CA ASN A 2 -1.79 -3.98 12.10
C ASN A 2 -1.92 -5.50 11.97
N GLU A 3 -1.85 -6.25 13.07
CA GLU A 3 -2.10 -7.69 13.03
C GLU A 3 -3.51 -8.04 12.54
N THR A 4 -4.50 -7.23 12.90
CA THR A 4 -5.89 -7.36 12.42
C THR A 4 -5.94 -7.12 10.91
N LEU A 5 -5.21 -6.13 10.40
CA LEU A 5 -5.09 -5.84 8.97
C LEU A 5 -4.43 -7.00 8.21
N VAL A 6 -3.32 -7.55 8.74
CA VAL A 6 -2.64 -8.72 8.17
C VAL A 6 -3.57 -9.93 8.12
N LYS A 7 -4.24 -10.25 9.24
CA LYS A 7 -5.21 -11.35 9.32
C LYS A 7 -6.35 -11.15 8.31
N TYR A 8 -6.84 -9.93 8.18
CA TYR A 8 -7.89 -9.59 7.24
C TYR A 8 -7.45 -9.84 5.79
N PHE A 9 -6.29 -9.32 5.35
CA PHE A 9 -5.80 -9.57 4.00
C PHE A 9 -5.56 -11.07 3.73
N LYS A 10 -5.00 -11.80 4.69
CA LYS A 10 -4.84 -13.26 4.57
C LYS A 10 -6.19 -13.97 4.45
N SER A 11 -7.22 -13.53 5.18
CA SER A 11 -8.58 -14.08 5.07
C SER A 11 -9.23 -13.83 3.70
N LEU A 12 -8.78 -12.81 2.96
CA LEU A 12 -9.19 -12.54 1.59
C LEU A 12 -8.39 -13.37 0.55
N GLY A 13 -7.47 -14.23 1.00
CA GLY A 13 -6.66 -15.09 0.14
C GLY A 13 -5.36 -14.47 -0.36
N TYR A 14 -4.97 -13.29 0.14
CA TYR A 14 -3.70 -12.68 -0.23
C TYR A 14 -2.51 -13.33 0.49
N VAL A 15 -1.39 -13.44 -0.21
CA VAL A 15 -0.08 -13.69 0.40
C VAL A 15 0.42 -12.38 1.01
N VAL A 16 0.71 -12.41 2.31
CA VAL A 16 1.07 -11.20 3.08
C VAL A 16 2.34 -11.45 3.87
N ASP A 17 3.36 -10.65 3.57
CA ASP A 17 4.64 -10.60 4.24
C ASP A 17 4.75 -9.38 5.16
N ILE A 18 5.68 -9.45 6.11
CA ILE A 18 6.16 -8.29 6.85
C ILE A 18 7.63 -8.11 6.45
N VAL A 19 7.97 -6.93 5.95
CA VAL A 19 9.33 -6.62 5.49
C VAL A 19 9.88 -5.42 6.25
N ASP A 20 11.18 -5.42 6.50
CA ASP A 20 11.91 -4.26 6.97
C ASP A 20 12.36 -3.44 5.75
N GLY A 21 12.07 -2.15 5.76
CA GLY A 21 12.51 -1.21 4.73
C GLY A 21 13.94 -0.73 4.97
N THR A 22 14.51 -0.13 3.92
CA THR A 22 15.81 0.56 3.99
C THR A 22 15.82 1.79 4.92
N ASP A 23 14.64 2.29 5.27
CA ASP A 23 14.41 3.36 6.25
C ASP A 23 14.24 2.86 7.69
N HIS A 24 14.51 1.58 7.94
CA HIS A 24 14.34 0.91 9.23
C HIS A 24 12.89 0.85 9.74
N GLN A 25 11.91 1.11 8.87
CA GLN A 25 10.50 0.92 9.18
C GLN A 25 10.02 -0.47 8.77
N LYS A 26 8.95 -0.94 9.40
CA LYS A 26 8.29 -2.19 9.02
C LYS A 26 7.14 -1.91 8.06
N TYR A 27 6.91 -2.82 7.12
CA TYR A 27 5.84 -2.73 6.14
C TYR A 27 5.08 -4.04 6.04
N ILE A 28 3.75 -3.94 5.89
CA ILE A 28 2.88 -5.04 5.49
C ILE A 28 2.88 -5.06 3.96
N VAL A 29 3.26 -6.18 3.35
CA VAL A 29 3.32 -6.32 1.89
C VAL A 29 2.36 -7.40 1.41
N ILE A 30 1.40 -7.01 0.57
CA ILE A 30 0.59 -7.93 -0.22
C ILE A 30 1.37 -8.27 -1.48
N ARG A 31 1.66 -9.56 -1.70
CA ARG A 31 2.37 -10.03 -2.90
C ARG A 31 1.43 -10.23 -4.08
N ASP A 32 1.95 -9.98 -5.28
CA ASP A 32 1.28 -10.27 -6.55
C ASP A 32 -0.18 -9.75 -6.62
N TYR A 33 -0.42 -8.57 -6.05
CA TYR A 33 -1.74 -7.94 -6.07
C TYR A 33 -2.16 -7.66 -7.51
N ASN A 34 -3.29 -8.26 -7.90
CA ASN A 34 -3.89 -8.05 -9.21
C ASN A 34 -4.72 -6.75 -9.21
N ILE A 35 -4.32 -5.78 -10.04
CA ILE A 35 -5.03 -4.51 -10.16
C ILE A 35 -6.29 -4.73 -11.00
N LYS A 36 -7.46 -4.49 -10.38
CA LYS A 36 -8.78 -4.76 -10.97
C LYS A 36 -9.49 -3.53 -11.53
N ILE A 37 -8.94 -2.33 -11.33
CA ILE A 37 -9.59 -1.06 -11.68
C ILE A 37 -8.55 -0.01 -12.09
N GLY A 38 -8.98 0.93 -12.94
CA GLY A 38 -8.17 2.05 -13.40
C GLY A 38 -7.26 1.70 -14.59
N SER A 39 -6.36 2.62 -14.93
CA SER A 39 -5.50 2.50 -16.11
C SER A 39 -4.48 1.34 -16.07
N PHE A 40 -4.23 0.77 -14.89
CA PHE A 40 -3.33 -0.36 -14.69
C PHE A 40 -4.02 -1.73 -14.59
N THR A 41 -5.31 -1.81 -14.92
CA THR A 41 -6.09 -3.05 -14.84
C THR A 41 -5.38 -4.21 -15.58
N GLY A 42 -5.32 -5.37 -14.93
CA GLY A 42 -4.67 -6.58 -15.45
C GLY A 42 -3.17 -6.68 -15.17
N ARG A 43 -2.54 -5.61 -14.67
CA ARG A 43 -1.16 -5.66 -14.16
C ARG A 43 -1.14 -6.25 -12.75
N LYS A 44 0.00 -6.86 -12.41
CA LYS A 44 0.32 -7.30 -11.04
C LYS A 44 1.42 -6.43 -10.45
N CYS A 45 1.34 -6.19 -9.15
CA CYS A 45 2.40 -5.55 -8.37
C CYS A 45 2.31 -6.01 -6.92
N ASP A 46 3.40 -5.88 -6.17
CA ASP A 46 3.34 -5.92 -4.73
C ASP A 46 2.80 -4.60 -4.18
N VAL A 47 2.02 -4.66 -3.10
CA VAL A 47 1.47 -3.49 -2.41
C VAL A 47 1.96 -3.45 -0.97
N GLY A 48 2.76 -2.44 -0.64
CA GLY A 48 3.29 -2.19 0.69
C GLY A 48 2.48 -1.14 1.45
N ILE A 49 2.34 -1.34 2.76
CA ILE A 49 1.66 -0.44 3.68
C ILE A 49 2.52 -0.30 4.92
N LEU A 50 2.82 0.92 5.33
CA LEU A 50 3.65 1.17 6.52
C LEU A 50 3.01 0.55 7.78
N TRP A 51 3.81 -0.14 8.58
CA TRP A 51 3.41 -0.67 9.89
C TRP A 51 3.45 0.45 10.93
N VAL A 52 2.30 1.07 11.19
CA VAL A 52 2.21 2.22 12.11
C VAL A 52 1.82 1.76 13.52
N ASN A 53 2.61 2.14 14.52
CA ASN A 53 2.38 1.75 15.92
C ASN A 53 1.59 2.78 16.75
N THR A 54 1.25 3.96 16.18
CA THR A 54 0.64 5.06 16.92
C THR A 54 -0.70 5.52 16.32
N THR A 55 -1.67 5.76 17.21
CA THR A 55 -2.89 6.57 16.97
C THR A 55 -3.05 7.51 18.17
N PRO A 56 -3.43 8.81 18.03
CA PRO A 56 -3.87 9.53 16.84
C PRO A 56 -3.14 10.88 16.61
N TYR A 57 -2.13 10.95 15.73
CA TYR A 57 -1.60 12.21 15.15
C TYR A 57 -1.13 11.98 13.69
N VAL A 58 -2.07 11.52 12.86
CA VAL A 58 -2.11 11.26 11.38
C VAL A 58 -0.92 11.83 10.56
N ALA A 59 -0.31 11.16 9.57
CA ALA A 59 -0.80 10.18 8.58
C ALA A 59 0.17 8.99 8.41
N PRO A 60 -0.33 7.79 8.09
CA PRO A 60 -0.42 7.44 6.67
C PRO A 60 -1.65 6.59 6.35
N PRO A 61 -2.11 6.61 5.11
CA PRO A 61 -1.86 5.42 4.32
C PRO A 61 -1.70 5.76 2.86
N ALA A 62 -0.53 6.26 2.52
CA ALA A 62 -0.01 5.95 1.21
C ALA A 62 0.17 4.44 1.07
N ILE A 63 0.09 3.96 -0.16
CA ILE A 63 0.54 2.63 -0.53
C ILE A 63 1.91 2.74 -1.18
N HIS A 64 2.63 1.63 -1.20
CA HIS A 64 3.87 1.47 -1.93
C HIS A 64 3.65 0.40 -2.99
N THR A 65 4.17 0.57 -4.20
CA THR A 65 4.04 -0.44 -5.25
C THR A 65 5.40 -0.89 -5.78
N ASN A 66 5.56 -2.19 -6.04
CA ASN A 66 6.71 -2.74 -6.76
C ASN A 66 6.23 -3.71 -7.86
N PRO A 67 6.60 -3.51 -9.13
CA PRO A 67 7.42 -2.40 -9.62
C PRO A 67 6.71 -1.05 -9.50
N ALA A 68 7.47 0.03 -9.67
CA ALA A 68 6.89 1.35 -9.95
C ALA A 68 5.93 1.25 -11.15
N LEU A 69 4.73 1.82 -11.02
CA LEU A 69 3.70 1.73 -12.06
C LEU A 69 3.69 2.95 -12.99
N VAL A 70 4.25 4.07 -12.52
CA VAL A 70 4.43 5.34 -13.25
C VAL A 70 5.84 5.89 -13.06
N THR A 71 6.23 6.88 -13.86
CA THR A 71 7.47 7.63 -13.64
C THR A 71 7.40 8.39 -12.31
N MET A 72 8.47 8.32 -11.51
CA MET A 72 8.57 9.06 -10.24
C MET A 72 8.30 10.56 -10.43
N GLY A 73 7.61 11.17 -9.47
CA GLY A 73 7.16 12.56 -9.54
C GLY A 73 5.81 12.74 -10.25
N GLN A 74 5.32 11.74 -11.01
CA GLN A 74 3.98 11.78 -11.57
C GLN A 74 2.95 11.28 -10.57
N LYS A 75 1.71 11.80 -10.66
CA LYS A 75 0.56 11.35 -9.84
C LYS A 75 0.86 11.36 -8.33
N ASN A 76 1.72 12.28 -7.88
CA ASN A 76 2.23 12.40 -6.50
C ASN A 76 2.94 11.13 -5.99
N THR A 77 3.78 10.54 -6.84
CA THR A 77 4.62 9.40 -6.49
C THR A 77 6.07 9.80 -6.22
N GLN A 78 6.75 9.07 -5.34
CA GLN A 78 8.16 9.29 -5.03
C GLN A 78 8.86 7.97 -4.62
N ALA A 79 10.17 8.03 -4.39
CA ALA A 79 10.91 6.89 -3.89
C ALA A 79 10.35 6.38 -2.55
N SER A 80 10.26 5.07 -2.42
CA SER A 80 9.77 4.39 -1.22
C SER A 80 10.91 4.07 -0.26
N GLY A 81 10.64 4.18 1.05
CA GLY A 81 11.55 3.74 2.10
C GLY A 81 11.74 2.21 2.17
N ILE A 82 10.88 1.42 1.52
CA ILE A 82 11.01 -0.05 1.47
C ILE A 82 12.31 -0.47 0.77
N GLY A 83 12.66 0.19 -0.34
CA GLY A 83 13.88 -0.11 -1.09
C GLY A 83 13.76 0.25 -2.58
N THR A 84 14.85 0.04 -3.31
CA THR A 84 14.93 0.32 -4.75
C THR A 84 13.87 -0.46 -5.53
N GLY A 85 13.20 0.20 -6.47
CA GLY A 85 12.10 -0.39 -7.28
C GLY A 85 10.71 -0.14 -6.69
N TRP A 86 10.61 0.17 -5.40
CA TRP A 86 9.35 0.55 -4.76
C TRP A 86 9.02 2.03 -4.97
N GLN A 87 7.73 2.30 -5.18
CA GLN A 87 7.19 3.63 -5.39
C GLN A 87 6.12 3.96 -4.34
N TYR A 88 6.32 5.03 -3.58
CA TYR A 88 5.36 5.56 -2.62
C TYR A 88 4.31 6.42 -3.31
N TRP A 89 3.04 6.27 -2.94
CA TRP A 89 1.91 7.02 -3.45
C TRP A 89 1.36 7.96 -2.40
N SER A 90 1.64 9.27 -2.49
CA SER A 90 1.13 10.25 -1.52
C SER A 90 -0.38 10.40 -1.65
N ARG A 91 -1.12 9.63 -0.86
CA ARG A 91 -2.58 9.54 -0.83
C ARG A 91 -3.06 9.39 0.59
N ILE A 92 -4.20 10.02 0.88
CA ILE A 92 -4.77 10.11 2.22
C ILE A 92 -5.92 9.10 2.33
N LEU A 93 -5.97 8.32 3.43
CA LEU A 93 -7.16 7.55 3.75
C LEU A 93 -8.31 8.51 3.95
N ARG A 94 -9.38 8.34 3.19
CA ARG A 94 -10.63 9.02 3.51
C ARG A 94 -11.45 8.10 4.41
N GLY A 95 -11.81 8.58 5.59
CA GLY A 95 -12.69 7.87 6.54
C GLY A 95 -11.97 7.27 7.75
N LYS A 96 -12.74 6.54 8.57
CA LYS A 96 -12.24 5.90 9.79
C LYS A 96 -11.29 4.74 9.44
N PRO A 97 -10.05 4.72 9.94
CA PRO A 97 -9.13 3.62 9.68
C PRO A 97 -9.67 2.28 10.16
N CYS A 98 -9.87 1.35 9.24
CA CYS A 98 -10.18 -0.06 9.49
C CYS A 98 -9.66 -0.91 8.32
N PRO A 99 -9.57 -2.26 8.48
CA PRO A 99 -9.08 -3.12 7.41
C PRO A 99 -9.84 -3.01 6.09
N GLN A 100 -11.16 -2.89 6.15
CA GLN A 100 -12.02 -2.70 5.00
C GLN A 100 -11.74 -1.35 4.30
N ALA A 101 -11.57 -0.27 5.08
CA ALA A 101 -11.24 1.05 4.54
C ALA A 101 -9.87 1.03 3.84
N MET A 102 -8.90 0.27 4.34
CA MET A 102 -7.60 0.12 3.68
C MET A 102 -7.70 -0.59 2.33
N MET A 103 -8.48 -1.68 2.24
CA MET A 103 -8.72 -2.34 0.94
C MET A 103 -9.43 -1.44 -0.07
N ALA A 104 -10.43 -0.69 0.40
CA ALA A 104 -11.10 0.32 -0.42
C ALA A 104 -10.09 1.36 -0.90
N HIS A 105 -9.20 1.83 -0.01
CA HIS A 105 -8.20 2.83 -0.33
C HIS A 105 -7.24 2.38 -1.42
N ILE A 106 -6.70 1.17 -1.33
CA ILE A 106 -5.85 0.58 -2.38
C ILE A 106 -6.56 0.67 -3.74
N SER A 107 -7.83 0.24 -3.79
CA SER A 107 -8.64 0.29 -5.02
C SER A 107 -8.87 1.72 -5.51
N THR A 108 -9.16 2.67 -4.59
CA THR A 108 -9.35 4.08 -4.92
C THR A 108 -8.10 4.68 -5.56
N ILE A 109 -6.92 4.43 -5.00
CA ILE A 109 -5.65 4.93 -5.57
C ILE A 109 -5.50 4.47 -7.02
N PHE A 110 -5.76 3.19 -7.31
CA PHE A 110 -5.67 2.69 -8.69
C PHE A 110 -6.76 3.26 -9.61
N SER A 111 -7.96 3.53 -9.09
CA SER A 111 -9.05 4.13 -9.89
C SER A 111 -8.83 5.59 -10.28
N GLU A 112 -8.04 6.34 -9.51
CA GLU A 112 -7.77 7.77 -9.73
C GLU A 112 -6.60 8.04 -10.69
N VAL A 113 -5.89 7.00 -11.12
CA VAL A 113 -4.68 7.12 -11.95
C VAL A 113 -4.99 6.84 -13.40
#